data_AF-A0A3S0R3N4-F1
#
_entry.id   AF-A0A3S0R3N4-F1
#
_cell.length_a   1.000
_cell.length_b   1.000
_cell.length_c   1.000
_cell.angle_alpha   90.00
_cell.angle_beta   90.00
_cell.angle_gamma   90.00
#
_symmetry.space_group_name_H-M   'P 1'
#
loop_
_entity.id
_entity.type
_entity.pdbx_description
1 polymer ?
#
loop_
_entity_poly.entity_id
_entity_poly.type
_entity_poly.pdbx_seq_one_letter_code
_entity_poly.pdbx_strand_id
1 'polypeptide(L)'
;MDFISILSIFVMACFVGYYVVWSVTPALHTPLMAVTNAISSVIIVGALIAAAAAGIGEGGATSKWLGLLAVVLASVNIFGGFAVTARMLAMYKKKVPSAAAKH
;
A
#
# COMPACT_ATOMS: atom_id res chain seq x y z
N MET A 1 15.20 -6.52 18.11
CA MET A 1 13.89 -6.50 18.79
C MET A 1 13.61 -7.91 19.26
N ASP A 2 13.37 -8.08 20.55
CA ASP A 2 12.92 -9.35 21.11
C ASP A 2 11.48 -9.66 20.67
N PHE A 3 11.09 -10.93 20.76
CA PHE A 3 9.77 -11.40 20.35
C PHE A 3 8.63 -10.66 21.09
N ILE A 4 8.81 -10.44 22.40
CA ILE A 4 7.79 -9.75 23.22
C ILE A 4 7.58 -8.34 22.69
N SER A 5 8.66 -7.60 22.41
CA SER A 5 8.56 -6.26 21.81
C SER A 5 7.85 -6.26 20.45
N ILE A 6 8.15 -7.19 19.54
CA ILE A 6 7.49 -7.27 18.22
C ILE A 6 5.99 -7.59 18.39
N LEU A 7 5.66 -8.51 19.29
CA LEU A 7 4.28 -8.89 19.59
C LEU A 7 3.51 -7.71 20.20
N SER A 8 4.13 -6.98 21.13
CA SER A 8 3.54 -5.77 21.71
C SER A 8 3.25 -4.72 20.63
N ILE A 9 4.21 -4.45 19.73
CA ILE A 9 4.02 -3.51 18.61
C ILE A 9 2.89 -3.97 17.70
N PHE A 10 2.83 -5.26 17.37
CA PHE A 10 1.76 -5.83 16.55
C PHE A 10 0.38 -5.62 17.18
N VAL A 11 0.22 -5.95 18.47
CA VAL A 11 -1.06 -5.78 19.18
C VAL A 11 -1.45 -4.30 19.24
N MET A 12 -0.52 -3.41 19.58
CA MET A 12 -0.79 -1.96 19.60
C MET A 12 -1.15 -1.42 18.21
N ALA A 13 -0.49 -1.88 17.15
CA ALA A 13 -0.82 -1.49 15.78
C ALA A 13 -2.24 -1.92 15.37
N CYS A 14 -2.70 -3.10 15.81
CA CYS A 14 -4.09 -3.54 15.59
C CYS A 14 -5.11 -2.60 16.25
N PHE A 15 -4.87 -2.20 17.51
CA PHE A 15 -5.73 -1.21 18.18
C PHE A 15 -5.78 0.11 17.42
N VAL A 16 -4.61 0.65 17.04
CA VAL A 16 -4.53 1.90 16.26
C VAL A 16 -5.28 1.76 14.94
N GLY A 17 -5.08 0.67 14.20
CA GLY A 17 -5.78 0.40 12.94
C GLY A 17 -7.30 0.37 13.09
N TYR A 18 -7.81 -0.27 14.15
CA TYR A 18 -9.24 -0.31 14.44
C TYR A 18 -9.83 1.09 14.65
N TYR A 19 -9.23 1.89 15.52
CA TYR A 19 -9.73 3.25 15.80
C TYR A 19 -9.61 4.18 14.58
N VAL A 20 -8.54 4.05 13.78
CA VAL A 20 -8.36 4.84 12.56
C VAL A 20 -9.46 4.55 11.52
N VAL A 21 -9.82 3.28 11.33
CA VAL A 21 -10.87 2.89 10.37
C VAL A 21 -12.27 3.22 10.89
N TRP A 22 -12.51 3.14 12.20
CA TRP A 22 -13.83 3.44 12.79
C TRP A 22 -14.21 4.92 12.68
N SER A 23 -13.23 5.82 12.67
CA SER A 23 -13.46 7.28 12.64
C SER A 23 -13.61 7.88 11.23
N VAL A 24 -13.84 7.05 10.19
CA VAL A 24 -14.03 7.53 8.82
C VAL A 24 -15.48 7.94 8.53
N THR A 25 -15.66 8.96 7.69
CA THR A 25 -17.00 9.36 7.22
C THR A 25 -17.58 8.26 6.31
N PRO A 26 -18.88 7.89 6.42
CA PRO A 26 -19.47 6.80 5.63
C PRO A 26 -19.28 6.92 4.11
N ALA A 27 -19.28 8.16 3.60
CA ALA A 27 -19.07 8.43 2.19
C ALA A 27 -17.66 8.04 1.69
N LEU A 28 -16.69 7.81 2.58
CA LEU A 28 -15.30 7.51 2.25
C LEU A 28 -14.94 6.02 2.38
N HIS A 29 -15.85 5.11 2.71
CA HIS A 29 -15.52 3.68 2.85
C HIS A 29 -14.96 3.06 1.55
N THR A 30 -15.50 3.44 0.39
CA THR A 30 -14.99 2.95 -0.91
C THR A 30 -13.60 3.51 -1.23
N PRO A 31 -13.33 4.83 -1.11
CA PRO A 31 -11.96 5.35 -1.17
C PRO A 31 -11.00 4.75 -0.13
N LEU A 32 -11.49 4.48 1.09
CA LEU A 32 -10.70 3.87 2.16
C LEU A 32 -10.28 2.45 1.79
N MET A 33 -11.19 1.66 1.21
CA MET A 33 -10.84 0.32 0.72
C MET A 33 -9.76 0.38 -0.36
N ALA A 34 -9.79 1.39 -1.25
CA ALA A 34 -8.76 1.58 -2.25
C ALA A 34 -7.40 1.96 -1.63
N VAL A 35 -7.39 2.85 -0.62
CA VAL A 35 -6.14 3.25 0.03
C VAL A 35 -5.52 2.11 0.85
N THR A 36 -6.32 1.29 1.52
CA THR A 36 -5.79 0.13 2.26
C THR A 36 -5.21 -0.93 1.32
N ASN A 37 -5.78 -1.11 0.13
CA ASN A 37 -5.17 -1.91 -0.93
C ASN A 37 -3.81 -1.34 -1.36
N ALA A 38 -3.71 -0.03 -1.60
CA ALA A 38 -2.43 0.63 -1.88
C ALA A 38 -1.41 0.47 -0.73
N ILE A 39 -1.82 0.60 0.53
CA ILE A 39 -0.92 0.48 1.69
C ILE A 39 -0.41 -0.97 1.86
N SER A 40 -1.21 -1.97 1.46
CA SER A 40 -0.79 -3.38 1.49
C SER A 40 0.47 -3.66 0.67
N SER A 41 0.83 -2.75 -0.26
CA SER A 41 2.06 -2.79 -1.02
C SER A 41 3.36 -2.70 -0.20
N VAL A 42 3.29 -2.54 1.13
CA VAL A 42 4.46 -2.65 2.03
C VAL A 42 5.26 -3.95 1.82
N ILE A 43 4.63 -4.98 1.23
CA ILE A 43 5.28 -6.20 0.74
C ILE A 43 6.48 -5.96 -0.19
N ILE A 44 6.59 -4.78 -0.83
CA ILE A 44 7.75 -4.40 -1.66
C ILE A 44 9.05 -4.47 -0.88
N VAL A 45 9.04 -4.17 0.44
CA VAL A 45 10.22 -4.26 1.30
C VAL A 45 10.71 -5.70 1.36
N GLY A 46 9.79 -6.66 1.55
CA GLY A 46 10.10 -8.08 1.53
C GLY A 46 10.56 -8.57 0.16
N ALA A 47 9.93 -8.09 -0.91
CA ALA A 47 10.30 -8.43 -2.28
C ALA A 47 11.73 -7.96 -2.63
N LEU A 48 12.12 -6.76 -2.20
CA LEU A 48 13.48 -6.24 -2.40
C LEU A 48 14.51 -7.04 -1.61
N ILE A 49 14.21 -7.43 -0.37
CA ILE A 49 15.10 -8.29 0.44
C ILE A 49 15.26 -9.67 -0.22
N ALA A 50 14.17 -10.27 -0.69
CA ALA A 50 14.19 -11.55 -1.38
C ALA A 50 14.96 -11.48 -2.72
N ALA A 51 14.79 -10.39 -3.47
CA ALA A 51 15.54 -10.14 -4.69
C ALA A 51 17.03 -9.87 -4.42
N ALA A 52 17.38 -9.24 -3.30
CA ALA A 52 18.77 -9.02 -2.90
C ALA A 52 19.46 -10.31 -2.41
N ALA A 53 18.70 -11.26 -1.86
CA ALA A 53 19.20 -12.59 -1.48
C ALA A 53 19.48 -13.51 -2.68
N ALA A 54 19.19 -13.06 -3.90
CA ALA A 54 19.37 -13.78 -5.15
C ALA A 54 20.85 -13.97 -5.52
N GLY A 55 21.48 -14.97 -4.93
CA GLY A 55 22.90 -15.31 -5.17
C GLY A 55 23.59 -16.00 -3.99
N ILE A 56 22.91 -16.09 -2.85
CA ILE A 56 23.47 -16.66 -1.61
C ILE A 56 22.88 -18.07 -1.42
N GLY A 57 23.57 -19.11 -1.90
CA GLY A 57 23.24 -20.52 -1.66
C GLY A 57 22.65 -21.33 -2.84
N GLU A 58 22.48 -22.65 -2.62
CA GLU A 58 21.86 -23.59 -3.56
C GLU A 58 20.39 -23.19 -3.81
N GLY A 59 20.07 -22.74 -5.03
CA GLY A 59 18.75 -22.21 -5.41
C GLY A 59 18.71 -20.73 -5.81
N GLY A 60 19.87 -20.04 -5.85
CA GLY A 60 19.97 -18.61 -6.16
C GLY A 60 19.34 -18.14 -7.47
N ALA A 61 19.21 -19.02 -8.48
CA ALA A 61 18.52 -18.69 -9.73
C ALA A 61 16.99 -18.57 -9.54
N THR A 62 16.39 -19.47 -8.75
CA THR A 62 14.95 -19.47 -8.48
C THR A 62 14.55 -18.29 -7.60
N SER A 63 15.33 -18.01 -6.54
CA SER A 63 15.08 -16.84 -5.68
C SER A 63 15.21 -15.52 -6.44
N LYS A 64 16.12 -15.44 -7.42
CA LYS A 64 16.25 -14.28 -8.33
C LYS A 64 14.97 -14.01 -9.12
N TRP A 65 14.45 -15.04 -9.77
CA TRP A 65 13.24 -14.90 -10.61
C TRP A 65 12.00 -14.63 -9.76
N LEU A 66 11.85 -15.29 -8.61
CA LEU A 66 10.74 -15.06 -7.71
C LEU A 66 10.81 -13.66 -7.06
N GLY A 67 11.99 -13.20 -6.65
CA GLY A 67 12.19 -11.86 -6.13
C GLY A 67 11.89 -10.79 -7.18
N LEU A 68 12.35 -10.98 -8.43
CA LEU A 68 12.02 -10.09 -9.54
C LEU A 68 10.51 -10.03 -9.80
N LEU A 69 9.84 -11.18 -9.84
CA LEU A 69 8.39 -11.25 -10.03
C LEU A 69 7.64 -10.57 -8.88
N ALA A 70 8.08 -10.79 -7.63
CA ALA A 70 7.50 -10.16 -6.46
C ALA A 70 7.63 -8.63 -6.51
N VAL A 71 8.78 -8.09 -6.94
CA VAL A 71 8.99 -6.65 -7.11
C VAL A 71 8.06 -6.08 -8.19
N VAL A 72 7.90 -6.77 -9.32
CA VAL A 72 6.99 -6.34 -10.40
C VAL A 72 5.54 -6.31 -9.90
N LEU A 73 5.07 -7.38 -9.27
CA LEU A 73 3.70 -7.48 -8.76
C LEU A 73 3.42 -6.44 -7.66
N ALA A 74 4.37 -6.25 -6.73
CA ALA A 74 4.26 -5.22 -5.70
C ALA A 74 4.22 -3.83 -6.32
N SER A 75 5.04 -3.55 -7.34
CA SER A 75 5.04 -2.26 -8.05
C SER A 75 3.70 -1.97 -8.71
N VAL A 76 3.09 -2.96 -9.38
CA VAL A 76 1.75 -2.81 -9.98
C VAL A 76 0.70 -2.47 -8.91
N ASN A 77 0.75 -3.12 -7.74
CA ASN A 77 -0.16 -2.82 -6.63
C ASN A 77 0.05 -1.40 -6.06
N ILE A 78 1.31 -0.94 -5.95
CA ILE A 78 1.64 0.44 -5.53
C ILE A 78 1.03 1.44 -6.49
N PHE A 79 1.45 1.39 -7.76
CA PHE A 79 1.08 2.40 -8.73
C PHE A 79 -0.42 2.36 -9.04
N GLY A 80 -0.98 1.16 -9.23
CA GLY A 80 -2.40 0.97 -9.48
C GLY A 80 -3.26 1.41 -8.29
N GLY A 81 -2.90 0.99 -7.08
CA GLY A 81 -3.63 1.33 -5.86
C GLY A 81 -3.65 2.84 -5.60
N PHE A 82 -2.49 3.51 -5.67
CA PHE A 82 -2.41 4.96 -5.43
C PHE A 82 -3.06 5.77 -6.56
N ALA A 83 -2.92 5.37 -7.82
CA ALA A 83 -3.55 6.07 -8.94
C ALA A 83 -5.09 6.01 -8.87
N VAL A 84 -5.65 4.83 -8.56
CA VAL A 84 -7.10 4.67 -8.40
C VAL A 84 -7.60 5.44 -7.18
N THR A 85 -6.89 5.37 -6.06
CA THR A 85 -7.26 6.11 -4.85
C THR A 85 -7.26 7.63 -5.10
N ALA A 86 -6.24 8.15 -5.79
CA ALA A 86 -6.19 9.57 -6.15
C ALA A 86 -7.38 9.99 -7.03
N ARG A 87 -7.75 9.17 -8.02
CA ARG A 87 -8.93 9.41 -8.86
C ARG A 87 -10.22 9.39 -8.04
N MET A 88 -10.35 8.46 -7.09
CA MET A 88 -11.51 8.39 -6.20
C MET A 88 -11.63 9.63 -5.31
N LEU A 89 -10.55 10.03 -4.65
CA LEU A 89 -10.54 11.22 -3.79
C LEU A 89 -10.74 12.52 -4.57
N ALA A 90 -10.28 12.59 -5.82
CA ALA A 90 -10.52 13.74 -6.69
C ALA A 90 -12.01 13.98 -6.97
N MET A 91 -12.86 12.94 -6.94
CA MET A 91 -14.31 13.08 -7.10
C MET A 91 -14.99 13.78 -5.91
N TYR A 92 -14.35 13.79 -4.73
CA TYR A 92 -14.85 14.49 -3.53
C TYR A 92 -14.37 15.93 -3.44
N LYS A 93 -13.38 16.33 -4.26
CA LYS A 93 -13.00 17.73 -4.38
C LYS A 93 -14.06 18.46 -5.19
N LYS A 94 -14.64 19.51 -4.62
CA LYS A 94 -15.59 20.40 -5.32
C LYS A 94 -14.91 20.92 -6.59
N LYS A 95 -15.48 20.61 -7.76
CA LYS A 95 -15.02 21.17 -9.05
C LYS A 95 -15.08 22.69 -8.91
N VAL A 96 -13.93 23.38 -8.99
CA VAL A 96 -13.92 24.85 -9.05
C VAL A 96 -14.81 25.21 -10.25
N PRO A 97 -15.86 26.05 -10.07
CA PRO A 97 -16.70 26.45 -11.18
C PRO A 97 -15.81 27.04 -12.27
N SER A 98 -15.86 26.47 -13.47
CA SER A 98 -15.32 27.11 -14.67
C SER A 98 -16.18 28.33 -14.96
N ALA A 99 -15.87 29.44 -14.28
CA ALA A 99 -16.49 30.75 -14.44
C ALA A 99 -15.42 31.81 -14.74
N ALA A 100 -14.38 31.43 -15.48
CA ALA A 100 -13.31 32.34 -15.91
C ALA A 100 -12.78 32.00 -17.32
N ALA A 101 -13.63 31.39 -18.17
CA ALA A 101 -13.35 31.18 -19.59
C ALA A 101 -14.48 31.81 -20.43
N LYS A 102 -14.76 33.08 -20.16
CA LYS A 102 -15.50 33.98 -21.05
C LYS A 102 -14.93 35.38 -20.90
N HIS A 103 -13.92 35.66 -21.70
CA HIS A 103 -13.65 36.97 -22.28
C HIS A 103 -13.04 36.73 -23.66
#